data_AF-A0AAW0GLV8-F1
#
_entry.id   AF-A0AAW0GLV8-F1
#
_cell.length_a   1.000
_cell.length_b   1.000
_cell.length_c   1.000
_cell.angle_alpha   90.00
_cell.angle_beta   90.00
_cell.angle_gamma   90.00
#
_symmetry.space_group_name_H-M   'P 1'
#
loop_
_entity.id
_entity.type
_entity.pdbx_description
1 polymer ?
#
loop_
_entity_poly.entity_id
_entity_poly.type
_entity_poly.pdbx_seq_one_letter_code
_entity_poly.pdbx_strand_id
1 'polypeptide(L)'
;MSTSGLKAIAPVPTATDFLDIVLSKTQRKTPTVIHKNFKISRIRNFYMRKVKFTQDSFDEKLSAILDEFPMLDDLHPFLSSLMNVLYDKNHYKLALGQLRTCRHLIDHVAKDYVRLLKFGDSLYRCKQLKKAALGRMATIMRRQKDPLAYLEQVRQHISRLPAIDPTARTLLICGYPNVGKSSFINKVTRADVDVNLMLSPPNLFSLVTLTIDT
;
A
#
# COMPACT_ATOMS: atom_id res chain seq x y z
N MET A 1 -3.26 -22.42 -11.42
CA MET A 1 -2.50 -21.19 -11.11
C MET A 1 -2.33 -21.15 -9.61
N SER A 2 -1.08 -21.27 -9.16
CA SER A 2 -0.68 -21.52 -7.78
C SER A 2 -1.16 -20.43 -6.83
N THR A 3 -2.06 -20.79 -5.90
CA THR A 3 -2.31 -20.07 -4.64
C THR A 3 -1.16 -20.33 -3.66
N SER A 4 0.09 -20.17 -4.13
CA SER A 4 1.21 -19.92 -3.22
C SER A 4 0.92 -18.57 -2.58
N GLY A 5 0.96 -18.53 -1.24
CA GLY A 5 0.36 -17.50 -0.39
C GLY A 5 0.52 -16.06 -0.86
N LEU A 6 -0.43 -15.22 -0.43
CA LEU A 6 -0.42 -13.76 -0.60
C LEU A 6 1.03 -13.24 -0.55
N LYS A 7 1.49 -12.67 -1.68
CA LYS A 7 2.87 -12.19 -1.82
C LYS A 7 3.21 -11.29 -0.63
N ALA A 8 4.46 -11.37 -0.17
CA ALA A 8 4.94 -10.47 0.86
C ALA A 8 4.78 -9.02 0.39
N ILE A 9 3.84 -8.30 1.00
CA ILE A 9 3.57 -6.89 0.74
C ILE A 9 4.53 -6.06 1.59
N ALA A 10 5.21 -5.09 0.98
CA ALA A 10 6.11 -4.20 1.68
C ALA A 10 5.33 -3.28 2.65
N PRO A 11 5.96 -2.84 3.75
CA PRO A 11 5.33 -1.90 4.69
C PRO A 11 4.89 -0.62 3.98
N VAL A 12 3.63 -0.23 4.21
CA VAL A 12 3.06 1.01 3.68
C VAL A 12 3.40 2.14 4.66
N PRO A 13 4.23 3.12 4.26
CA PRO A 13 4.62 4.21 5.16
C PRO A 13 3.46 5.17 5.39
N THR A 14 3.51 5.89 6.52
CA THR A 14 2.56 6.97 6.80
C THR A 14 2.69 8.10 5.79
N ALA A 15 1.66 8.94 5.64
CA ALA A 15 1.71 10.08 4.70
C ALA A 15 2.88 11.05 4.98
N THR A 16 3.26 11.24 6.24
CA THR A 16 4.40 12.08 6.63
C THR A 16 5.72 11.43 6.24
N ASP A 17 5.92 10.16 6.59
CA ASP A 17 7.15 9.44 6.28
C ASP A 17 7.32 9.28 4.77
N PHE A 18 6.22 9.04 4.05
CA PHE A 18 6.21 8.98 2.59
C PHE A 18 6.80 10.27 2.00
N LEU A 19 6.34 11.43 2.48
CA LEU A 19 6.82 12.73 2.02
C LEU A 19 8.28 12.95 2.34
N ASP A 20 8.70 12.63 3.56
CA ASP A 20 10.08 12.82 3.99
C ASP A 20 11.04 11.93 3.18
N ILE A 21 10.66 10.68 2.92
CA ILE A 21 11.44 9.77 2.07
C ILE A 21 11.58 10.34 0.65
N VAL A 22 10.50 10.80 0.03
CA VAL A 22 10.53 11.32 -1.35
C VAL A 22 11.32 12.63 -1.44
N LEU A 23 11.07 13.59 -0.55
CA LEU A 23 11.76 14.88 -0.56
C LEU A 23 13.25 14.73 -0.22
N SER A 24 13.59 13.86 0.72
CA SER A 24 14.98 13.51 1.04
C SER A 24 15.68 12.84 -0.14
N LYS A 25 15.02 11.89 -0.81
CA LYS A 25 15.53 11.24 -2.04
C LYS A 25 15.79 12.28 -3.13
N THR A 26 14.88 13.23 -3.35
CA THR A 26 15.06 14.33 -4.31
C THR A 26 16.26 15.20 -3.95
N GLN A 27 16.43 15.57 -2.68
CA GLN A 27 17.55 16.42 -2.26
C GLN A 27 18.90 15.73 -2.41
N ARG A 28 18.98 14.43 -2.09
CA ARG A 28 20.23 13.64 -2.15
C ARG A 28 20.63 13.28 -3.58
N LYS A 29 19.66 12.92 -4.43
CA LYS A 29 19.93 12.41 -5.80
C LYS A 29 19.98 13.48 -6.89
N THR A 30 19.58 14.73 -6.60
CA THR A 30 19.63 15.82 -7.59
C THR A 30 20.60 16.91 -7.16
N PRO A 31 21.29 17.60 -8.10
CA PRO A 31 22.22 18.68 -7.75
C PRO A 31 21.52 19.78 -6.95
N THR A 32 22.20 20.38 -5.99
CA THR A 32 21.62 21.33 -5.02
C THR A 32 22.07 22.77 -5.23
N VAL A 33 23.28 22.98 -5.77
CA VAL A 33 23.87 24.30 -5.92
C VAL A 33 23.51 24.92 -7.27
N ILE A 34 23.06 26.18 -7.24
CA ILE A 34 22.77 27.00 -8.42
C ILE A 34 23.03 28.49 -8.11
N HIS A 35 23.68 29.20 -9.04
CA HIS A 35 24.00 30.62 -8.90
C HIS A 35 23.14 31.48 -9.83
N LYS A 36 22.94 32.74 -9.45
CA LYS A 36 22.14 33.73 -10.22
C LYS A 36 22.74 34.03 -11.60
N ASN A 37 24.06 33.95 -11.75
CA ASN A 37 24.77 34.33 -12.97
C ASN A 37 24.76 33.24 -14.06
N PHE A 38 24.10 32.09 -13.82
CA PHE A 38 24.00 31.03 -14.82
C PHE A 38 22.99 31.39 -15.92
N LYS A 39 23.23 30.89 -17.14
CA LYS A 39 22.28 31.01 -18.26
C LYS A 39 20.89 30.53 -17.84
N ILE A 40 19.85 31.27 -18.19
CA ILE A 40 18.46 30.96 -17.79
C ILE A 40 18.02 29.54 -18.18
N SER A 41 18.49 29.03 -19.32
CA SER A 41 18.24 27.64 -19.75
C SER A 41 18.72 26.61 -18.71
N ARG A 42 19.93 26.81 -18.15
CA ARG A 42 20.48 25.94 -17.09
C ARG A 42 19.65 26.03 -15.81
N ILE A 43 19.18 27.24 -15.45
CA ILE A 43 18.32 27.46 -14.29
C ILE A 43 16.98 26.74 -14.44
N ARG A 44 16.33 26.88 -15.60
CA ARG A 44 15.07 26.19 -15.91
C ARG A 44 15.25 24.68 -15.85
N ASN A 45 16.28 24.14 -16.50
CA ASN A 45 16.59 22.70 -16.49
C ASN A 45 16.87 22.16 -15.08
N PHE A 46 17.56 22.93 -14.24
CA PHE A 46 17.80 22.56 -12.85
C PHE A 46 16.50 22.38 -12.05
N TYR A 47 15.57 23.33 -12.14
CA TYR A 47 14.30 23.25 -11.41
C TYR A 47 13.31 22.26 -12.05
N MET A 48 13.28 22.16 -13.38
CA MET A 48 12.49 21.14 -14.10
C MET A 48 12.91 19.73 -13.69
N ARG A 49 14.22 19.46 -13.60
CA ARG A 49 14.74 18.17 -13.13
C ARG A 49 14.26 17.85 -11.72
N LYS A 50 14.25 18.82 -10.80
CA LYS A 50 13.76 18.59 -9.42
C LYS A 50 12.27 18.24 -9.38
N VAL A 51 11.43 18.93 -10.16
CA VAL A 51 9.99 18.64 -10.22
C VAL A 51 9.74 17.25 -10.83
N LYS A 52 10.36 16.95 -11.98
CA LYS A 52 10.30 15.65 -12.66
C LYS A 52 10.75 14.51 -11.74
N PHE A 53 11.94 14.62 -11.16
CA PHE A 53 12.49 13.59 -10.29
C PHE A 53 11.60 13.30 -9.06
N THR A 54 10.95 14.34 -8.53
CA THR A 54 10.01 14.17 -7.41
C THR A 54 8.73 13.46 -7.87
N GLN A 55 8.19 13.82 -9.04
CA GLN A 55 7.05 13.12 -9.63
C GLN A 55 7.38 11.64 -9.90
N ASP A 56 8.52 11.34 -10.53
CA ASP A 56 8.96 9.96 -10.79
C ASP A 56 9.10 9.17 -9.47
N SER A 57 9.62 9.80 -8.42
CA SER A 57 9.75 9.16 -7.09
C SER A 57 8.41 8.89 -6.41
N PHE A 58 7.41 9.76 -6.60
CA PHE A 58 6.05 9.50 -6.13
C PHE A 58 5.40 8.37 -6.92
N ASP A 59 5.53 8.39 -8.25
CA ASP A 59 4.96 7.40 -9.16
C ASP A 59 5.54 6.01 -8.89
N GLU A 60 6.86 5.89 -8.75
CA GLU A 60 7.55 4.64 -8.41
C GLU A 60 7.01 4.03 -7.10
N LYS A 61 6.91 4.83 -6.03
CA LYS A 61 6.43 4.33 -4.73
C LYS A 61 4.94 4.02 -4.72
N LEU A 62 4.10 4.87 -5.33
CA LEU A 62 2.66 4.62 -5.39
C LEU A 62 2.35 3.38 -6.25
N SER A 63 3.09 3.18 -7.34
CA SER A 63 2.92 2.00 -8.20
C SER A 63 3.33 0.73 -7.48
N ALA A 64 4.47 0.75 -6.76
CA ALA A 64 4.87 -0.39 -5.94
C ALA A 64 3.76 -0.83 -4.95
N ILE A 65 3.14 0.13 -4.26
CA ILE A 65 1.99 -0.17 -3.38
C ILE A 65 0.83 -0.75 -4.19
N LEU A 66 0.43 -0.12 -5.30
CA LEU A 66 -0.72 -0.58 -6.09
C LEU A 66 -0.52 -1.98 -6.72
N ASP A 67 0.71 -2.36 -7.04
CA ASP A 67 1.05 -3.63 -7.69
C ASP A 67 1.24 -4.78 -6.69
N GLU A 68 1.66 -4.48 -5.46
CA GLU A 68 1.84 -5.47 -4.40
C GLU A 68 0.51 -5.93 -3.78
N PHE A 69 -0.48 -5.04 -3.72
CA PHE A 69 -1.80 -5.38 -3.18
C PHE A 69 -2.63 -6.19 -4.18
N PRO A 70 -3.18 -7.36 -3.80
CA PRO A 70 -3.92 -8.22 -4.72
C PRO A 70 -5.25 -7.59 -5.13
N MET A 71 -5.64 -7.78 -6.39
CA MET A 71 -6.98 -7.46 -6.86
C MET A 71 -7.96 -8.55 -6.39
N LEU A 72 -8.91 -8.18 -5.51
CA LEU A 72 -9.83 -9.12 -4.88
C LEU A 72 -10.76 -9.85 -5.87
N ASP A 73 -10.96 -9.31 -7.08
CA ASP A 73 -11.81 -9.93 -8.12
C ASP A 73 -11.09 -11.07 -8.85
N ASP A 74 -9.76 -11.04 -8.90
CA ASP A 74 -8.94 -12.05 -9.60
C ASP A 74 -8.54 -13.22 -8.67
N LEU A 75 -8.88 -13.14 -7.40
CA LEU A 75 -8.62 -14.19 -6.41
C LEU A 75 -9.65 -15.33 -6.51
N HIS A 76 -9.24 -16.52 -6.07
CA HIS A 76 -10.16 -17.67 -5.95
C HIS A 76 -11.42 -17.29 -5.14
N PRO A 77 -12.64 -17.75 -5.53
CA PRO A 77 -13.90 -17.35 -4.88
C PRO A 77 -13.92 -17.52 -3.35
N PHE A 78 -13.26 -18.57 -2.84
CA PHE A 78 -13.06 -18.78 -1.39
C PHE A 78 -12.30 -17.64 -0.73
N LEU A 79 -11.12 -17.29 -1.27
CA LEU A 79 -10.29 -16.22 -0.73
C LEU A 79 -10.95 -14.86 -0.93
N SER A 80 -11.60 -14.63 -2.08
CA SER A 80 -12.36 -13.39 -2.33
C SER A 80 -13.49 -13.21 -1.31
N SER A 81 -14.23 -14.27 -1.00
CA SER A 81 -15.29 -14.26 0.02
C SER A 81 -14.73 -14.03 1.43
N LEU A 82 -13.62 -14.68 1.78
CA LEU A 82 -12.94 -14.48 3.06
C LEU A 82 -12.48 -13.03 3.23
N MET A 83 -11.83 -12.46 2.22
CA MET A 83 -11.36 -11.07 2.24
C MET A 83 -12.51 -10.08 2.31
N ASN A 84 -13.64 -10.37 1.63
CA ASN A 84 -14.84 -9.54 1.70
C ASN A 84 -15.42 -9.48 3.12
N VAL A 85 -15.46 -10.60 3.84
CA VAL A 85 -15.92 -10.66 5.23
C VAL A 85 -14.96 -9.95 6.18
N LEU A 86 -13.64 -10.06 5.95
CA LEU A 86 -12.63 -9.50 6.85
C LEU A 86 -12.40 -7.99 6.68
N TYR A 87 -12.41 -7.47 5.44
CA TYR A 87 -11.87 -6.14 5.14
C TYR A 87 -12.86 -5.16 4.50
N ASP A 88 -14.09 -5.59 4.23
CA ASP A 88 -15.04 -4.92 3.33
C ASP A 88 -14.42 -4.63 1.96
N LYS A 89 -14.81 -5.43 0.96
CA LYS A 89 -14.33 -5.31 -0.42
C LYS A 89 -14.49 -3.90 -0.99
N ASN A 90 -15.53 -3.17 -0.60
CA ASN A 90 -15.77 -1.82 -1.11
C ASN A 90 -14.77 -0.82 -0.55
N HIS A 91 -14.52 -0.86 0.76
CA HIS A 91 -13.55 0.03 1.41
C HIS A 91 -12.13 -0.23 0.90
N TYR A 92 -11.76 -1.49 0.72
CA TYR A 92 -10.48 -1.89 0.12
C TYR A 92 -10.28 -1.32 -1.28
N LYS A 93 -11.26 -1.51 -2.17
CA LYS A 93 -11.21 -0.99 -3.54
C LYS A 93 -11.17 0.55 -3.56
N LEU A 94 -11.92 1.19 -2.67
CA LEU A 94 -11.94 2.64 -2.57
C LEU A 94 -10.57 3.20 -2.18
N ALA A 95 -9.90 2.61 -1.17
CA ALA A 95 -8.58 3.03 -0.72
C ALA A 95 -7.53 2.93 -1.85
N LEU A 96 -7.50 1.80 -2.58
CA LEU A 96 -6.61 1.63 -3.74
C LEU A 96 -6.97 2.61 -4.88
N GLY A 97 -8.26 2.83 -5.13
CA GLY A 97 -8.73 3.79 -6.12
C GLY A 97 -8.33 5.24 -5.82
N GLN A 98 -8.34 5.62 -4.54
CA GLN A 98 -7.87 6.92 -4.07
C GLN A 98 -6.37 7.09 -4.31
N LEU A 99 -5.54 6.06 -4.04
CA LEU A 99 -4.11 6.11 -4.35
C LEU A 99 -3.83 6.20 -5.87
N ARG A 100 -4.59 5.48 -6.70
CA ARG A 100 -4.47 5.57 -8.16
C ARG A 100 -4.83 6.97 -8.67
N THR A 101 -5.90 7.56 -8.14
CA THR A 101 -6.30 8.95 -8.45
C THR A 101 -5.23 9.94 -8.00
N CYS A 102 -4.68 9.75 -6.80
CA CYS A 102 -3.59 10.54 -6.25
C CYS A 102 -2.37 10.56 -7.18
N ARG A 103 -1.96 9.39 -7.69
CA ARG A 103 -0.87 9.24 -8.67
C ARG A 103 -1.11 10.10 -9.92
N HIS A 104 -2.30 10.02 -10.50
CA HIS A 104 -2.67 10.82 -11.67
C HIS A 104 -2.70 12.33 -11.39
N LEU A 105 -3.15 12.75 -10.21
CA LEU A 105 -3.13 14.16 -9.80
C LEU A 105 -1.69 14.69 -9.69
N ILE A 106 -0.77 13.91 -9.12
CA ILE A 106 0.64 14.27 -9.02
C ILE A 106 1.27 14.43 -10.42
N ASP A 107 0.97 13.51 -11.35
CA ASP A 107 1.42 13.61 -12.73
C ASP A 107 0.92 14.87 -13.43
N HIS A 108 -0.36 15.22 -13.24
CA HIS A 108 -0.94 16.43 -13.79
C HIS A 108 -0.24 17.68 -13.26
N VAL A 109 -0.07 17.77 -11.94
CA VAL A 109 0.66 18.87 -11.30
C VAL A 109 2.07 18.97 -11.85
N ALA A 110 2.80 17.86 -11.98
CA ALA A 110 4.15 17.88 -12.53
C ALA A 110 4.19 18.40 -13.96
N LYS A 111 3.31 17.89 -14.83
CA LYS A 111 3.21 18.31 -16.24
C LYS A 111 2.91 19.80 -16.37
N ASP A 112 2.04 20.35 -15.52
CA ASP A 112 1.67 21.77 -15.55
C ASP A 112 2.82 22.67 -15.10
N TYR A 113 3.46 22.34 -13.97
CA TYR A 113 4.57 23.15 -13.47
C TYR A 113 5.83 23.04 -14.34
N VAL A 114 6.07 21.89 -14.98
CA VAL A 114 7.16 21.76 -15.96
C VAL A 114 6.88 22.64 -17.18
N ARG A 115 5.63 22.71 -17.66
CA ARG A 115 5.25 23.64 -18.74
C ARG A 115 5.48 25.09 -18.34
N LEU A 116 5.06 25.50 -17.13
CA LEU A 116 5.26 26.86 -16.62
C LEU A 116 6.75 27.22 -16.46
N LEU A 117 7.58 26.27 -16.01
CA LEU A 117 9.03 26.47 -15.84
C LEU A 117 9.76 26.76 -17.16
N LYS A 118 9.23 26.33 -18.31
CA LYS A 118 9.82 26.66 -19.63
C LYS A 118 9.86 28.17 -19.89
N PHE A 119 8.93 28.92 -19.31
CA PHE A 119 8.80 30.38 -19.49
C PHE A 119 9.34 31.18 -18.29
N GLY A 120 10.03 30.55 -17.34
CA GLY A 120 10.60 31.26 -16.18
C GLY A 120 11.69 32.25 -16.60
N ASP A 121 11.53 33.52 -16.25
CA ASP A 121 12.43 34.64 -16.60
C ASP A 121 13.63 34.80 -15.65
N SER A 122 13.48 34.36 -14.40
CA SER A 122 14.42 34.63 -13.31
C SER A 122 14.63 33.44 -12.39
N LEU A 123 15.76 33.43 -11.67
CA LEU A 123 16.04 32.42 -10.63
C LEU A 123 14.93 32.41 -9.56
N TYR A 124 14.46 33.59 -9.15
CA TYR A 124 13.43 33.73 -8.14
C TYR A 124 12.11 33.11 -8.58
N ARG A 125 11.62 33.44 -9.79
CA ARG A 125 10.39 32.87 -10.35
C ARG A 125 10.47 31.36 -10.48
N CYS A 126 11.59 30.83 -10.99
CA CYS A 126 11.78 29.38 -11.09
C CYS A 126 11.80 28.68 -9.71
N LYS A 127 12.43 29.31 -8.70
CA LYS A 127 12.44 28.80 -7.32
C LYS A 127 11.03 28.75 -6.72
N GLN A 128 10.22 29.78 -6.93
CA GLN A 128 8.83 29.83 -6.47
C GLN A 128 7.97 28.78 -7.17
N LEU A 129 8.09 28.62 -8.50
CA LEU A 129 7.39 27.58 -9.25
C LEU A 129 7.74 26.18 -8.73
N LYS A 130 9.01 25.90 -8.47
CA LYS A 130 9.43 24.64 -7.85
C LYS A 130 8.82 24.45 -6.47
N LYS A 131 8.85 25.48 -5.61
CA LYS A 131 8.28 25.40 -4.25
C LYS A 131 6.77 25.13 -4.30
N ALA A 132 6.06 25.80 -5.19
CA ALA A 132 4.62 25.60 -5.38
C ALA A 132 4.29 24.20 -5.91
N ALA A 133 5.07 23.68 -6.88
CA ALA A 133 4.88 22.33 -7.41
C ALA A 133 5.03 21.26 -6.32
N LEU A 134 6.15 21.27 -5.59
CA LEU A 134 6.40 20.32 -4.50
C LEU A 134 5.39 20.48 -3.36
N GLY A 135 4.99 21.71 -3.05
CA GLY A 135 3.96 21.99 -2.05
C GLY A 135 2.62 21.38 -2.43
N ARG A 136 2.19 21.51 -3.69
CA ARG A 136 0.94 20.91 -4.18
C ARG A 136 0.99 19.38 -4.16
N MET A 137 2.08 18.78 -4.62
CA MET A 137 2.29 17.32 -4.53
C MET A 137 2.22 16.84 -3.07
N ALA A 138 2.86 17.58 -2.14
CA ALA A 138 2.83 17.25 -0.73
C ALA A 138 1.45 17.36 -0.10
N THR A 139 0.66 18.39 -0.48
CA THR A 139 -0.73 18.55 -0.02
C THR A 139 -1.62 17.43 -0.53
N ILE A 140 -1.45 17.00 -1.79
CA ILE A 140 -2.20 15.87 -2.37
C ILE A 140 -1.93 14.59 -1.56
N MET A 141 -0.66 14.30 -1.26
CA MET A 141 -0.31 13.12 -0.45
C MET A 141 -0.75 13.21 1.01
N ARG A 142 -0.70 14.39 1.64
CA ARG A 142 -1.20 14.57 3.02
C ARG A 142 -2.68 14.24 3.16
N ARG A 143 -3.48 14.43 2.11
CA ARG A 143 -4.90 14.05 2.10
C ARG A 143 -5.11 12.54 2.07
N GLN A 144 -4.11 11.75 1.70
CA GLN A 144 -4.17 10.28 1.66
C GLN A 144 -3.70 9.63 2.97
N LYS A 145 -3.81 10.34 4.11
CA LYS A 145 -3.43 9.81 5.42
C LYS A 145 -4.24 8.57 5.81
N ASP A 146 -5.56 8.66 5.72
CA ASP A 146 -6.45 7.58 6.18
C ASP A 146 -6.36 6.34 5.27
N PRO A 147 -6.32 6.47 3.92
CA PRO A 147 -6.15 5.31 3.04
C PRO A 147 -4.83 4.58 3.24
N LEU A 148 -3.72 5.30 3.46
CA LEU A 148 -2.42 4.68 3.73
C LEU A 148 -2.42 3.94 5.09
N ALA A 149 -3.03 4.54 6.12
CA ALA A 149 -3.14 3.91 7.43
C ALA A 149 -3.99 2.63 7.39
N TYR A 150 -5.12 2.67 6.68
CA TYR A 150 -5.97 1.50 6.47
C TYR A 150 -5.22 0.39 5.71
N LEU A 151 -4.52 0.73 4.61
CA LEU A 151 -3.77 -0.26 3.84
C LEU A 151 -2.64 -0.92 4.65
N GLU A 152 -1.96 -0.18 5.53
CA GLU A 152 -0.96 -0.78 6.43
C GLU A 152 -1.61 -1.75 7.44
N GLN A 153 -2.79 -1.44 7.97
CA GLN A 153 -3.52 -2.36 8.85
C GLN A 153 -3.93 -3.63 8.11
N VAL A 154 -4.48 -3.48 6.90
CA VAL A 154 -4.84 -4.60 6.03
C VAL A 154 -3.61 -5.47 5.75
N ARG A 155 -2.47 -4.84 5.40
CA ARG A 155 -1.20 -5.54 5.16
C ARG A 155 -0.77 -6.38 6.37
N GLN A 156 -0.79 -5.80 7.57
CA GLN A 156 -0.41 -6.49 8.81
C GLN A 156 -1.32 -7.68 9.11
N HIS A 157 -2.62 -7.55 8.85
CA HIS A 157 -3.58 -8.64 9.06
C HIS A 157 -3.41 -9.75 8.01
N ILE A 158 -3.27 -9.39 6.72
CA ILE A 158 -3.02 -10.34 5.62
C ILE A 158 -1.75 -11.15 5.88
N SER A 159 -0.69 -10.51 6.38
CA SER A 159 0.58 -11.15 6.71
C SER A 159 0.48 -12.22 7.82
N ARG A 160 -0.61 -12.23 8.60
CA ARG A 160 -0.86 -13.23 9.65
C ARG A 160 -1.83 -14.34 9.21
N LEU A 161 -2.45 -14.22 8.04
CA LEU A 161 -3.37 -15.24 7.56
C LEU A 161 -2.60 -16.51 7.19
N PRO A 162 -3.07 -17.69 7.62
CA PRO A 162 -2.49 -18.95 7.18
C PRO A 162 -2.66 -19.09 5.67
N ALA A 163 -1.67 -19.67 5.01
CA ALA A 163 -1.79 -20.01 3.60
C ALA A 163 -2.77 -21.19 3.47
N ILE A 164 -3.93 -20.94 2.85
CA ILE A 164 -4.93 -21.97 2.56
C ILE A 164 -4.98 -22.15 1.06
N ASP A 165 -4.59 -23.34 0.58
CA ASP A 165 -4.77 -23.73 -0.81
C ASP A 165 -6.15 -24.38 -0.99
N PRO A 166 -7.10 -23.74 -1.70
CA PRO A 166 -8.43 -24.31 -1.92
C PRO A 166 -8.43 -25.56 -2.80
N THR A 167 -7.32 -25.85 -3.48
CA THR A 167 -7.19 -27.04 -4.36
C THR A 167 -6.53 -28.22 -3.66
N ALA A 168 -5.89 -28.00 -2.51
CA ALA A 168 -5.25 -29.04 -1.72
C ALA A 168 -6.25 -29.88 -0.93
N ARG A 169 -5.86 -31.10 -0.56
CA ARG A 169 -6.66 -31.99 0.29
C ARG A 169 -6.79 -31.37 1.69
N THR A 170 -7.97 -30.83 1.97
CA THR A 170 -8.23 -30.09 3.21
C THR A 170 -9.27 -30.84 4.03
N LEU A 171 -9.03 -30.98 5.35
CA LEU A 171 -9.99 -31.51 6.30
C LEU A 171 -10.53 -30.35 7.15
N LEU A 172 -11.84 -30.15 7.11
CA LEU A 172 -12.49 -29.06 7.81
C LEU A 172 -13.19 -29.59 9.07
N ILE A 173 -12.85 -29.03 10.24
CA ILE A 173 -13.37 -29.46 11.53
C ILE A 173 -14.39 -28.43 12.03
N CYS A 174 -15.67 -28.80 11.94
CA CYS A 174 -16.81 -28.00 12.41
C CYS A 174 -17.40 -28.54 13.71
N GLY A 175 -17.97 -27.66 14.53
CA GLY A 175 -18.72 -28.04 15.73
C GLY A 175 -19.00 -26.85 16.64
N TYR A 176 -19.75 -27.06 17.72
CA TYR A 176 -20.03 -26.02 18.71
C TYR A 176 -18.76 -25.49 19.38
N PRO A 177 -18.75 -24.25 19.90
CA PRO A 177 -17.67 -23.78 20.77
C PRO A 177 -17.37 -24.78 21.89
N ASN A 178 -16.11 -24.88 22.30
CA ASN A 178 -15.67 -25.68 23.45
C ASN A 178 -15.90 -27.21 23.36
N VAL A 179 -16.20 -27.78 22.18
CA VAL A 179 -16.35 -29.25 21.99
C VAL A 179 -15.02 -30.01 21.77
N GLY A 180 -13.86 -29.36 21.99
CA GLY A 180 -12.55 -30.03 21.88
C GLY A 180 -11.94 -30.10 20.48
N LYS A 181 -12.43 -29.32 19.51
CA LYS A 181 -11.88 -29.27 18.14
C LYS A 181 -10.38 -28.91 18.12
N SER A 182 -9.98 -27.87 18.86
CA SER A 182 -8.57 -27.45 18.97
C SER A 182 -7.71 -28.53 19.64
N SER A 183 -8.24 -29.24 20.65
CA SER A 183 -7.57 -30.37 21.27
C SER A 183 -7.38 -31.56 20.33
N PHE A 184 -8.33 -31.81 19.43
CA PHE A 184 -8.18 -32.81 18.38
C PHE A 184 -7.09 -32.44 17.39
N ILE A 185 -7.04 -31.17 16.98
CA ILE A 185 -6.00 -30.63 16.09
C ILE A 185 -4.61 -30.83 16.68
N ASN A 186 -4.37 -30.39 17.92
CA ASN A 186 -3.06 -30.52 18.56
C ASN A 186 -2.60 -31.97 18.77
N LYS A 187 -3.53 -32.94 18.78
CA LYS A 187 -3.22 -34.37 18.88
C LYS A 187 -2.90 -35.01 17.53
N VAL A 188 -3.56 -34.56 16.45
CA VAL A 188 -3.44 -35.14 15.11
C VAL A 188 -2.37 -34.46 14.29
N THR A 189 -2.10 -33.17 14.53
CA THR A 189 -1.09 -32.39 13.82
C THR A 189 -0.12 -31.73 14.78
N ARG A 190 1.02 -31.24 14.27
CA ARG A 190 2.00 -30.45 15.04
C ARG A 190 1.59 -28.98 15.20
N ALA A 191 0.31 -28.66 15.00
CA ALA A 191 -0.19 -27.31 15.20
C ALA A 191 -0.23 -27.00 16.70
N ASP A 192 0.23 -25.81 17.07
CA ASP A 192 0.19 -25.32 18.45
C ASP A 192 -0.96 -24.31 18.57
N VAL A 193 -2.18 -24.84 18.77
CA VAL A 193 -3.39 -24.02 18.92
C VAL A 193 -3.72 -23.88 20.40
N ASP A 194 -3.79 -22.63 20.88
CA ASP A 194 -4.19 -22.34 22.27
C ASP A 194 -5.59 -22.89 22.58
N VAL A 195 -5.70 -23.65 23.67
CA VAL A 195 -6.97 -24.20 24.16
C VAL A 195 -7.40 -23.38 25.38
N ASN A 196 -8.16 -22.31 25.15
CA ASN A 196 -8.67 -21.46 26.23
C ASN A 196 -10.18 -21.68 26.46
N LEU A 197 -10.58 -21.96 27.69
CA LEU A 197 -11.98 -22.14 28.10
C LEU A 197 -12.65 -20.79 28.31
N MET A 198 -12.99 -20.08 27.23
CA MET A 198 -13.85 -18.91 27.33
C MET A 198 -15.33 -19.33 27.23
N LEU A 199 -16.12 -18.97 28.25
CA LEU A 199 -17.58 -19.05 28.26
C LEU A 199 -18.14 -18.04 27.24
N SER A 200 -18.22 -18.42 25.95
CA SER A 200 -18.89 -17.63 24.91
C SER A 200 -20.41 -17.97 24.86
N PRO A 201 -21.29 -17.00 24.53
CA PRO A 201 -22.73 -17.23 24.44
C PRO A 201 -23.10 -18.30 23.39
N PRO A 202 -24.24 -19.00 23.54
CA PRO A 202 -24.56 -20.27 22.86
C PRO A 202 -24.80 -20.21 21.34
N ASN A 203 -24.67 -19.05 20.69
CA ASN A 203 -25.17 -18.85 19.31
C ASN A 203 -24.08 -18.65 18.24
N LEU A 204 -22.82 -19.00 18.49
CA LEU A 204 -21.73 -18.81 17.52
C LEU A 204 -21.05 -20.13 17.16
N PHE A 205 -21.21 -20.63 15.93
CA PHE A 205 -20.40 -21.74 15.43
C PHE A 205 -18.93 -21.29 15.27
N SER A 206 -17.97 -22.12 15.69
CA SER A 206 -16.53 -21.87 15.48
C SER A 206 -15.97 -22.86 14.47
N LEU A 207 -15.24 -22.35 13.48
CA LEU A 207 -14.62 -23.11 12.39
C LEU A 207 -13.11 -23.23 12.64
N VAL A 208 -12.55 -24.43 12.50
CA VAL A 208 -11.08 -24.60 12.46
C VAL A 208 -10.72 -25.46 11.25
N THR A 209 -9.77 -24.98 10.44
CA THR A 209 -9.38 -25.59 9.17
C THR A 209 -8.02 -26.26 9.30
N LEU A 210 -7.88 -27.52 8.87
CA LEU A 210 -6.59 -28.21 8.74
C LEU A 210 -6.26 -28.43 7.26
N THR A 211 -5.16 -27.86 6.79
CA THR A 211 -4.53 -28.24 5.52
C THR A 211 -3.59 -29.41 5.81
N ILE A 212 -3.80 -30.56 5.16
CA ILE A 212 -2.93 -31.72 5.31
C ILE A 212 -1.88 -31.64 4.20
N ASP A 213 -0.71 -31.09 4.53
CA ASP A 213 0.46 -31.20 3.66
C ASP A 213 1.03 -32.63 3.83
N THR A 214 0.90 -33.44 2.76
CA THR A 214 1.59 -34.74 2.64
C THR A 214 2.97 -34.57 2.04
#